data_AF-A0AAC9I8Z2-F1
#
_entry.id   AF-A0AAC9I8Z2-F1
#
_cell.length_a   1.000
_cell.length_b   1.000
_cell.length_c   1.000
_cell.angle_alpha   90.00
_cell.angle_beta   90.00
_cell.angle_gamma   90.00
#
_symmetry.space_group_name_H-M   'P 1'
#
loop_
_entity.id
_entity.type
_entity.pdbx_description
1 polymer ?
#
loop_
_entity_poly.entity_id
_entity_poly.type
_entity_poly.pdbx_seq_one_letter_code
_entity_poly.pdbx_strand_id
1 'polypeptide(L)' 'MKKETIQEAIGKFIYNERKKQKLSLTALSIKVYKNKCSATRIGNIEKGKTKNYSINTVFEIFYALNYDLREIFKE' A
#
# COMPACT_ATOMS: atom_id res chain seq x y z
N MET A 1 2.27 16.41 20.40
CA MET A 1 2.53 15.64 19.15
C MET A 1 1.37 14.71 18.88
N LYS A 2 0.79 14.72 17.68
CA LYS A 2 -0.28 13.81 17.30
C LYS A 2 0.31 12.42 17.07
N LYS A 3 -0.26 11.36 17.66
CA LYS A 3 0.15 9.98 17.40
C LYS A 3 -0.23 9.61 15.96
N GLU A 4 0.72 8.99 15.26
CA GLU A 4 0.49 8.46 13.91
C GLU A 4 -0.54 7.33 13.97
N THR A 5 -1.49 7.36 13.05
CA THR A 5 -2.48 6.30 12.88
C THR A 5 -1.88 5.13 12.11
N ILE A 6 -2.41 3.93 12.31
CA ILE A 6 -1.97 2.73 11.56
C ILE A 6 -2.10 2.95 10.05
N GLN A 7 -3.12 3.69 9.60
CA GLN A 7 -3.33 4.01 8.19
C GLN A 7 -2.24 4.91 7.62
N GLU A 8 -1.77 5.88 8.40
CA GLU A 8 -0.65 6.76 8.01
C GLU A 8 0.66 5.96 7.92
N ALA A 9 0.90 5.04 8.87
CA ALA A 9 2.07 4.16 8.85
C ALA A 9 2.06 3.23 7.63
N ILE A 10 0.92 2.58 7.33
CA ILE A 10 0.74 1.74 6.13
C ILE A 10 0.98 2.57 4.85
N GLY A 11 0.37 3.76 4.77
CA GLY A 11 0.52 4.65 3.62
C GLY A 11 1.98 5.04 3.35
N LYS A 12 2.71 5.43 4.41
CA LYS A 12 4.14 5.73 4.33
C LYS A 12 4.97 4.52 3.89
N PHE A 13 4.67 3.34 4.42
CA PHE A 13 5.36 2.11 4.03
C PHE A 13 5.20 1.83 2.52
N ILE A 14 3.95 1.83 2.02
CA ILE A 14 3.66 1.63 0.59
C ILE A 14 4.40 2.65 -0.27
N TYR A 15 4.36 3.93 0.12
CA TYR A 15 5.05 5.00 -0.59
C TYR A 15 6.56 4.74 -0.68
N ASN A 16 7.20 4.46 0.46
CA ASN A 16 8.63 4.25 0.53
C ASN A 16 9.07 3.05 -0.31
N GLU A 17 8.37 1.93 -0.22
CA GLU A 17 8.71 0.72 -0.97
C GLU A 17 8.48 0.88 -2.47
N ARG A 18 7.37 1.50 -2.87
CA ARG A 18 7.15 1.84 -4.29
C ARG A 18 8.27 2.72 -4.84
N LYS A 19 8.73 3.71 -4.06
CA LYS A 19 9.81 4.62 -4.46
C LYS A 19 11.17 3.93 -4.53
N LYS A 20 11.49 3.04 -3.58
CA LYS A 20 12.71 2.20 -3.64
C LYS A 20 12.76 1.38 -4.93
N GLN A 21 11.61 0.81 -5.33
CA GLN A 21 11.48 0.03 -6.56
C GLN A 21 11.34 0.90 -7.83
N LYS A 22 11.41 2.25 -7.71
CA LYS A 22 11.24 3.21 -8.82
C LYS A 22 9.92 3.02 -9.60
N LEU A 23 8.87 2.56 -8.93
CA LEU A 23 7.56 2.30 -9.56
C LEU A 23 6.71 3.57 -9.60
N SER A 24 6.06 3.83 -10.73
CA SER A 24 4.96 4.82 -10.81
C SER A 24 3.70 4.26 -10.14
N LEU A 25 2.76 5.13 -9.78
CA LEU A 25 1.45 4.69 -9.26
C LEU A 25 0.70 3.83 -10.27
N THR A 26 0.80 4.16 -11.57
CA THR A 26 0.24 3.37 -12.67
C THR A 26 0.89 1.99 -12.75
N ALA A 27 2.21 1.91 -12.67
CA ALA A 27 2.93 0.64 -12.71
C ALA A 27 2.56 -0.26 -11.52
N LEU A 28 2.43 0.32 -10.32
CA LEU A 28 1.97 -0.44 -9.15
C LEU A 28 0.50 -0.87 -9.32
N SER A 29 -0.37 0.01 -9.80
CA SER A 29 -1.79 -0.31 -10.06
C SER A 29 -1.95 -1.49 -11.02
N ILE A 30 -1.13 -1.59 -12.06
CA ILE A 30 -1.13 -2.72 -13.01
C ILE A 30 -0.75 -4.03 -12.32
N LYS A 31 0.21 -4.00 -11.39
CA LYS A 31 0.63 -5.18 -10.61
C LYS A 31 -0.45 -5.64 -9.63
N VAL A 32 -1.29 -4.74 -9.13
CA VAL A 32 -2.42 -5.04 -8.23
C VAL A 32 -3.63 -5.52 -9.04
N TYR A 33 -3.49 -6.67 -9.72
CA TYR A 33 -4.45 -7.11 -10.75
C TYR A 33 -5.68 -7.85 -10.20
N LYS A 34 -5.57 -8.58 -9.08
CA LYS A 34 -6.68 -9.38 -8.53
C LYS A 34 -7.72 -8.55 -7.76
N ASN A 35 -7.30 -7.46 -7.11
CA ASN A 35 -8.17 -6.50 -6.44
C ASN A 35 -8.00 -5.12 -7.06
N LYS A 36 -8.78 -4.82 -8.11
CA LYS A 36 -8.74 -3.57 -8.90
C LYS A 36 -8.56 -2.32 -8.01
N CYS A 37 -7.31 -1.89 -7.78
CA CYS A 37 -6.97 -0.69 -7.04
C CYS A 37 -6.33 0.30 -8.01
N SER A 38 -7.07 1.36 -8.34
CA SER A 38 -6.61 2.37 -9.29
C SER A 38 -5.39 3.13 -8.75
N ALA A 39 -4.55 3.63 -9.65
CA ALA A 39 -3.40 4.49 -9.32
C ALA A 39 -3.79 5.67 -8.40
N THR A 40 -4.94 6.30 -8.66
CA THR A 40 -5.49 7.37 -7.82
C THR A 40 -5.81 6.88 -6.41
N ARG A 41 -6.41 5.69 -6.28
CA ARG A 41 -6.73 5.10 -4.98
C ARG A 41 -5.47 4.76 -4.20
N ILE A 42 -4.48 4.15 -4.84
CA ILE A 42 -3.16 3.88 -4.24
C ILE A 42 -2.52 5.18 -3.75
N GLY A 43 -2.52 6.24 -4.58
CA GLY A 43 -1.97 7.53 -4.18
C GLY A 43 -2.69 8.18 -2.99
N ASN A 44 -3.99 7.92 -2.80
CA ASN A 44 -4.71 8.38 -1.62
C ASN A 44 -4.41 7.55 -0.37
N ILE A 45 -4.18 6.25 -0.52
CA ILE A 45 -3.71 5.36 0.55
C ILE A 45 -2.32 5.79 1.02
N GLU A 46 -1.38 6.05 0.10
CA GLU A 46 -0.03 6.53 0.44
C GLU A 46 -0.02 7.81 1.28
N LYS A 47 -1.01 8.69 1.04
CA LYS A 47 -1.15 9.96 1.76
C LYS A 47 -1.91 9.82 3.09
N GLY A 48 -2.35 8.62 3.47
CA GLY A 48 -3.22 8.40 4.63
C GLY A 48 -4.59 9.10 4.51
N LYS A 49 -4.98 9.53 3.31
CA LYS A 49 -6.22 10.30 3.07
C LYS A 49 -7.45 9.40 2.93
N THR A 50 -7.26 8.11 2.70
CA THR A 50 -8.35 7.14 2.59
C THR A 50 -8.53 6.41 3.91
N LYS A 51 -9.67 6.62 4.58
CA LYS A 51 -10.04 5.88 5.79
C LYS A 51 -10.80 4.58 5.50
N ASN A 52 -11.46 4.48 4.33
CA ASN A 52 -12.25 3.33 3.92
C ASN A 52 -11.58 2.54 2.77
N TYR A 53 -10.58 1.72 3.11
CA TYR A 53 -10.10 0.65 2.26
C TYR A 53 -10.16 -0.68 3.00
N SER A 54 -10.45 -1.76 2.29
CA SER A 54 -10.45 -3.10 2.88
C SER A 54 -9.02 -3.54 3.17
N ILE A 55 -8.85 -4.39 4.18
CA ILE A 55 -7.54 -4.99 4.47
C ILE A 55 -7.02 -5.80 3.27
N ASN A 56 -7.91 -6.45 2.51
CA ASN A 56 -7.58 -7.14 1.26
C ASN A 56 -6.92 -6.21 0.23
N THR A 57 -7.33 -4.93 0.18
CA THR A 57 -6.69 -3.95 -0.71
C THR A 57 -5.23 -3.71 -0.32
N VAL A 58 -4.94 -3.65 0.99
CA VAL A 58 -3.57 -3.46 1.49
C VAL A 58 -2.73 -4.70 1.21
N PHE A 59 -3.26 -5.89 1.47
CA PHE A 59 -2.58 -7.16 1.20
C PHE A 59 -2.13 -7.27 -0.26
N GLU A 60 -3.00 -6.90 -1.20
CA GLU A 60 -2.71 -6.99 -2.63
C GLU A 60 -1.67 -5.96 -3.08
N ILE A 61 -1.69 -4.76 -2.48
CA ILE A 61 -0.64 -3.76 -2.70
C ILE A 61 0.71 -4.28 -2.19
N PHE A 62 0.74 -4.90 -1.01
CA PHE A 62 1.97 -5.42 -0.44
C PHE A 62 2.52 -6.57 -1.28
N TYR A 63 1.64 -7.49 -1.70
CA TYR A 63 2.00 -8.58 -2.61
C TYR A 63 2.54 -8.04 -3.94
N ALA A 64 1.92 -6.99 -4.51
CA ALA A 64 2.40 -6.33 -5.72
C ALA A 64 3.77 -5.63 -5.54
N LEU A 65 4.14 -5.30 -4.30
CA LEU A 65 5.46 -4.79 -3.92
C LEU A 65 6.43 -5.91 -3.54
N ASN A 66 6.09 -7.18 -3.77
CA ASN A 66 6.86 -8.38 -3.40
C ASN A 66 7.08 -8.52 -1.89
N TYR A 67 6.16 -8.03 -1.06
CA TYR A 67 6.14 -8.29 0.37
C TYR A 67 5.11 -9.37 0.70
N ASP A 68 5.56 -10.45 1.34
CA ASP A 68 4.65 -11.40 1.98
C ASP A 68 4.40 -10.93 3.42
N LEU A 69 3.15 -10.58 3.73
CA LEU A 69 2.78 -10.18 5.09
C LEU A 69 2.95 -11.31 6.11
N ARG A 70 2.97 -12.57 5.67
CA ARG A 70 3.32 -13.71 6.53
C ARG A 70 4.76 -13.64 7.01
N GLU A 71 5.68 -13.00 6.27
CA GLU A 71 7.04 -12.77 6.75
C GLU A 71 7.13 -11.63 7.77
N ILE A 72 6.17 -10.70 7.73
CA ILE A 72 6.09 -9.56 8.65
C ILE A 72 5.43 -9.95 9.98
N PHE A 73 4.50 -10.92 9.96
CA PHE A 73 3.77 -11.41 11.13
C PHE A 73 4.21 -12.82 11.58
N LYS A 74 5.44 -13.25 11.24
CA LYS A 74 6.00 -14.47 11.84
C LYS A 74 6.13 -14.26 13.35
N GLU A 75 5.19 -14.83 14.10
CA GLU A 75 5.35 -15.26 15.49
C GLU A 75 6.33 -16.43 15.59
#